data_AF-A0A9R0ABF3-F1
#
_entry.id   AF-A0A9R0ABF3-F1
#
_cell.length_a   1.000
_cell.length_b   1.000
_cell.length_c   1.000
_cell.angle_alpha   90.00
_cell.angle_beta   90.00
_cell.angle_gamma   90.00
#
_symmetry.space_group_name_H-M   'P 1'
#
loop_
_entity.id
_entity.type
_entity.pdbx_description
1 polymer ?
#
loop_
_entity_poly.entity_id
_entity_poly.type
_entity_poly.pdbx_seq_one_letter_code
_entity_poly.pdbx_strand_id
1 'polypeptide(L)'
;MAAVTSKKALRFFSQFGAFILTRFSFWNCFSMLMLFAERADVKRKPDIQVPYLYFDLGAAVLCASFMSFGVKRRWFSLAAALHLALSTYVSYVGGQVHYGDWLKVRMYSRAMAITGGFLVLASGAGEVYRQKPRTRSLQATGQVFLGIYLICVVSPALTETDPRRRVLSYLDHIPGGEVTVQLLGVVFGVLALSYLSGCYVRVASQILAVLLPLIVLFIDGNMAYWHHSCRVEFWNQMKLIGQNVGIFGAVLILATDS
;
A
#
# COMPACT_ATOMS: atom_id res chain seq x y z
N MET A 1 -27.15 15.49 -19.34
CA MET A 1 -25.98 16.22 -18.79
C MET A 1 -25.26 15.47 -17.66
N ALA A 2 -25.97 14.86 -16.69
CA ALA A 2 -25.36 14.11 -15.56
C ALA A 2 -24.36 12.99 -15.96
N ALA A 3 -24.63 12.28 -17.06
CA ALA A 3 -23.73 11.21 -17.55
C ALA A 3 -22.36 11.73 -18.05
N VAL A 4 -22.30 12.96 -18.58
CA VAL A 4 -21.05 13.58 -19.04
C VAL A 4 -20.22 14.04 -17.84
N THR A 5 -20.87 14.56 -16.80
CA THR A 5 -20.23 14.95 -15.54
C THR A 5 -19.67 13.74 -14.80
N SER A 6 -20.40 12.62 -14.76
CA SER A 6 -19.94 11.36 -14.16
C SER A 6 -18.70 10.79 -14.86
N LYS A 7 -18.66 10.78 -16.20
CA LYS A 7 -17.47 10.33 -16.96
C LYS A 7 -16.25 11.23 -16.73
N LYS A 8 -16.44 12.54 -16.60
CA LYS A 8 -15.35 13.47 -16.26
C LYS A 8 -14.83 13.23 -14.84
N ALA A 9 -15.72 13.02 -13.87
CA ALA A 9 -15.34 12.71 -12.50
C ALA A 9 -14.57 11.39 -12.39
N LEU A 10 -15.03 10.32 -13.05
CA LEU A 10 -14.32 9.03 -13.08
C LEU A 10 -12.92 9.16 -13.69
N ARG A 11 -12.78 9.93 -14.77
CA ARG A 11 -11.46 10.22 -15.37
C ARG A 11 -10.55 10.97 -14.40
N PHE A 12 -11.08 11.96 -13.70
CA PHE A 12 -10.32 12.73 -12.70
C PHE A 12 -9.81 11.83 -11.59
N PHE A 13 -10.67 10.98 -11.01
CA PHE A 13 -10.26 10.03 -9.96
C PHE A 13 -9.23 9.00 -10.46
N SER A 14 -9.38 8.52 -11.69
CA SER A 14 -8.42 7.61 -12.31
C SER A 14 -7.05 8.27 -12.50
N GLN A 15 -7.02 9.51 -13.00
CA GLN A 15 -5.80 10.31 -13.14
C GLN A 15 -5.16 10.61 -11.79
N PHE A 16 -5.98 10.92 -10.79
CA PHE A 16 -5.52 11.19 -9.43
C PHE A 16 -4.87 9.96 -8.78
N GLY A 17 -5.50 8.78 -8.88
CA GLY A 17 -4.92 7.52 -8.40
C GLY A 17 -3.60 7.19 -9.10
N ALA A 18 -3.55 7.43 -10.41
CA ALA A 18 -2.34 7.23 -11.21
C ALA A 18 -1.23 8.22 -10.81
N PHE A 19 -1.57 9.48 -10.51
CA PHE A 19 -0.64 10.50 -10.01
C PHE A 19 -0.06 10.12 -8.64
N ILE A 20 -0.91 9.63 -7.72
CA ILE A 20 -0.47 9.16 -6.40
C ILE A 20 0.56 8.04 -6.54
N LEU A 21 0.27 7.01 -7.36
CA LEU A 21 1.18 5.87 -7.55
C LEU A 21 2.52 6.29 -8.16
N THR A 22 2.55 7.21 -9.11
CA THR A 22 3.82 7.66 -9.71
C THR A 22 4.67 8.49 -8.75
N ARG A 23 4.04 9.17 -7.80
CA ARG A 23 4.73 9.95 -6.77
C ARG A 23 5.07 9.14 -5.52
N PHE A 24 4.41 8.00 -5.31
CA PHE A 24 4.68 7.11 -4.18
C PHE A 24 6.16 6.70 -4.11
N SER A 25 6.80 6.38 -5.24
CA SER A 25 8.22 5.99 -5.24
C SER A 25 9.15 7.07 -4.68
N PHE A 26 8.86 8.36 -4.90
CA PHE A 26 9.60 9.46 -4.29
C PHE A 26 9.37 9.52 -2.77
N TRP A 27 8.11 9.37 -2.34
CA TRP A 27 7.79 9.34 -0.92
C TRP A 27 8.44 8.16 -0.19
N ASN A 28 8.42 6.97 -0.79
CA ASN A 28 9.05 5.78 -0.25
C ASN A 28 10.57 5.95 -0.11
N CYS A 29 11.21 6.55 -1.12
CA CYS A 29 12.63 6.90 -1.09
C CYS A 29 12.95 7.89 0.05
N PHE A 30 12.19 8.99 0.14
CA PHE A 30 12.37 10.00 1.17
C PHE A 30 12.18 9.43 2.58
N SER A 31 11.07 8.71 2.81
CA SER A 31 10.78 8.09 4.11
C SER A 31 11.80 7.01 4.49
N MET A 32 12.37 6.26 3.55
CA MET A 32 13.49 5.36 3.81
C MET A 32 14.75 6.10 4.27
N LEU A 33 15.15 7.17 3.56
CA LEU A 33 16.32 7.97 3.96
C LEU A 33 16.17 8.53 5.37
N MET A 34 15.00 9.09 5.67
CA MET A 34 14.73 9.65 6.99
C MET A 34 14.68 8.57 8.08
N LEU A 35 14.18 7.37 7.77
CA LEU A 35 14.22 6.23 8.69
C LEU A 35 15.67 5.79 8.96
N PHE A 36 16.55 5.80 7.95
CA PHE A 36 17.96 5.49 8.17
C PHE A 36 18.69 6.59 8.93
N ALA A 37 18.32 7.86 8.74
CA ALA A 37 18.84 8.96 9.55
C ALA A 37 18.44 8.82 11.03
N GLU A 38 17.16 8.57 11.32
CA GLU A 38 16.66 8.35 12.69
C GLU A 38 17.37 7.16 13.37
N ARG A 39 17.67 6.10 12.61
CA ARG A 39 18.41 4.95 13.13
C ARG A 39 19.90 5.22 13.32
N ALA A 40 20.52 6.03 12.45
CA ALA A 40 21.90 6.44 12.58
C ALA A 40 22.13 7.26 13.86
N ASP A 41 21.20 8.16 14.21
CA ASP A 41 21.24 8.96 15.44
C ASP A 41 21.24 8.08 16.70
N VAL A 42 20.52 6.94 16.66
CA VAL A 42 20.45 5.96 17.77
C VAL A 42 21.53 4.87 17.65
N LYS A 43 22.52 5.03 16.77
CA LYS A 43 23.59 4.05 16.47
C LYS A 43 23.07 2.65 16.11
N ARG A 44 21.87 2.55 15.53
CA ARG A 44 21.29 1.29 15.04
C ARG A 44 21.76 1.00 13.63
N LYS A 45 22.03 -0.27 13.33
CA LYS A 45 22.40 -0.71 11.98
C LYS A 45 21.20 -0.61 11.02
N PRO A 46 21.42 -0.22 9.75
CA PRO A 46 20.36 -0.17 8.75
C PRO A 46 19.87 -1.58 8.37
N ASP A 47 18.59 -1.70 7.99
CA ASP A 47 17.99 -2.99 7.62
C ASP A 47 18.65 -3.64 6.38
N ILE A 48 19.37 -2.85 5.59
CA ILE A 48 19.99 -3.22 4.32
C ILE A 48 21.47 -2.86 4.39
N GLN A 49 22.34 -3.67 3.77
CA GLN A 49 23.76 -3.34 3.64
C GLN A 49 23.94 -2.02 2.88
N VAL A 50 24.74 -1.12 3.42
CA VAL A 50 25.00 0.25 2.92
C VAL A 50 25.20 0.36 1.40
N PRO A 51 25.97 -0.52 0.71
CA PRO A 51 26.13 -0.41 -0.75
C PRO A 51 24.84 -0.70 -1.53
N TYR A 52 24.01 -1.64 -1.07
CA TYR A 52 22.72 -1.94 -1.71
C TYR A 52 21.70 -0.83 -1.51
N LEU A 53 21.79 -0.08 -0.40
CA LEU A 53 20.92 1.04 -0.12
C LEU A 53 21.01 2.15 -1.19
N TYR A 54 22.22 2.53 -1.60
CA TYR A 54 22.40 3.58 -2.62
C TYR A 54 21.88 3.16 -3.99
N PHE A 55 22.03 1.88 -4.34
CA PHE A 55 21.51 1.33 -5.59
C PHE A 55 19.98 1.30 -5.59
N ASP A 56 19.37 0.84 -4.49
CA ASP A 56 17.91 0.84 -4.29
C ASP A 56 17.36 2.26 -4.39
N LEU A 57 17.99 3.21 -3.71
CA LEU A 57 17.60 4.62 -3.75
C LEU A 57 17.66 5.21 -5.17
N GLY A 58 18.77 4.98 -5.87
CA GLY A 58 18.97 5.44 -7.24
C GLY A 58 17.95 4.84 -8.21
N ALA A 59 17.70 3.53 -8.11
CA ALA A 59 16.72 2.84 -8.93
C ALA A 59 15.29 3.35 -8.65
N ALA A 60 14.94 3.62 -7.38
CA ALA A 60 13.65 4.20 -7.00
C ALA A 60 13.44 5.59 -7.61
N VAL A 61 14.44 6.48 -7.49
CA VAL A 61 14.37 7.85 -8.01
C VAL A 61 14.30 7.86 -9.54
N LEU A 62 15.08 7.02 -10.22
CA LEU A 62 15.03 6.90 -11.68
C LEU A 62 13.66 6.40 -12.14
N CYS A 63 13.14 5.33 -11.55
CA CYS A 63 11.81 4.81 -11.89
C CYS A 63 10.72 5.86 -11.65
N ALA A 64 10.78 6.58 -10.52
CA ALA A 64 9.83 7.64 -10.18
C ALA A 64 9.87 8.81 -11.17
N SER A 65 11.08 9.21 -11.58
CA SER A 65 11.30 10.31 -12.53
C SER A 65 10.73 9.97 -13.91
N PHE A 66 11.08 8.82 -14.46
CA PHE A 66 10.58 8.40 -15.77
C PHE A 66 9.06 8.18 -15.78
N MET A 67 8.49 7.63 -14.69
CA MET A 67 7.04 7.54 -14.53
C MET A 67 6.36 8.91 -14.48
N SER A 68 7.01 9.91 -13.87
CA SER A 68 6.46 11.27 -13.74
C SER A 68 6.55 12.08 -15.05
N PHE A 69 7.58 11.86 -15.86
CA PHE A 69 7.70 12.44 -17.20
C PHE A 69 6.84 11.73 -18.26
N GLY A 70 6.18 10.62 -17.91
CA GLY A 70 5.30 9.87 -18.81
C GLY A 70 6.03 9.06 -19.88
N VAL A 71 7.36 8.94 -19.81
CA VAL A 71 8.16 8.16 -20.76
C VAL A 71 7.91 6.67 -20.51
N LYS A 72 7.35 5.94 -21.48
CA LYS A 72 7.10 4.48 -21.41
C LYS A 72 6.55 4.01 -20.05
N ARG A 73 5.55 4.73 -19.51
CA ARG A 73 5.02 4.57 -18.14
C ARG A 73 4.80 3.11 -17.71
N ARG A 74 4.25 2.26 -18.59
CA ARG A 74 3.98 0.84 -18.32
C ARG A 74 5.23 0.01 -18.01
N TRP A 75 6.34 0.27 -18.70
CA TRP A 75 7.61 -0.43 -18.49
C TRP A 75 8.28 0.01 -17.20
N PHE A 76 8.25 1.31 -16.91
CA PHE A 76 8.81 1.83 -15.65
C PHE A 76 7.97 1.48 -14.43
N SER A 77 6.65 1.33 -14.56
CA SER A 77 5.83 0.78 -13.47
C SER A 77 6.12 -0.70 -13.22
N LEU A 78 6.44 -1.49 -14.25
CA LEU A 78 6.92 -2.86 -14.08
C LEU A 78 8.28 -2.91 -13.38
N ALA A 79 9.21 -2.06 -13.83
CA ALA A 79 10.50 -1.94 -13.19
C ALA A 79 10.36 -1.52 -11.71
N ALA A 80 9.47 -0.58 -11.41
CA ALA A 80 9.17 -0.15 -10.04
C ALA A 80 8.55 -1.28 -9.18
N ALA A 81 7.65 -2.09 -9.75
CA ALA A 81 7.08 -3.25 -9.06
C ALA A 81 8.16 -4.29 -8.73
N LEU A 82 8.99 -4.65 -9.72
CA LEU A 82 10.09 -5.60 -9.54
C LEU A 82 11.11 -5.09 -8.52
N HIS A 83 11.45 -3.81 -8.62
CA HIS A 83 12.39 -3.16 -7.71
C HIS A 83 11.86 -3.16 -6.26
N LEU A 84 10.58 -2.79 -6.05
CA LEU A 84 9.97 -2.81 -4.72
C LEU A 84 9.89 -4.23 -4.14
N ALA A 85 9.60 -5.24 -4.98
CA ALA A 85 9.59 -6.64 -4.58
C ALA A 85 10.99 -7.11 -4.15
N LEU A 86 12.03 -6.79 -4.92
CA LEU A 86 13.42 -7.11 -4.60
C LEU A 86 13.88 -6.41 -3.32
N SER A 87 13.60 -5.12 -3.16
CA SER A 87 13.90 -4.35 -1.96
C SER A 87 13.28 -4.97 -0.70
N THR A 88 12.03 -5.41 -0.82
CA THR A 88 11.30 -6.09 0.26
C THR A 88 11.91 -7.45 0.59
N TYR A 89 12.31 -8.23 -0.43
CA TYR A 89 12.97 -9.52 -0.26
C TYR A 89 14.35 -9.39 0.41
N VAL A 90 15.16 -8.42 -0.04
CA VAL A 90 16.47 -8.13 0.57
C VAL A 90 16.29 -7.71 2.03
N SER A 91 15.29 -6.89 2.33
CA SER A 91 14.95 -6.49 3.70
C SER A 91 14.52 -7.68 4.58
N TYR A 92 13.87 -8.70 3.99
CA TYR A 92 13.48 -9.92 4.68
C TYR A 92 14.69 -10.83 4.98
N VAL A 93 15.52 -11.10 3.97
CA VAL A 93 16.73 -11.94 4.11
C VAL A 93 17.78 -11.28 4.99
N GLY A 94 17.85 -9.94 5.00
CA GLY A 94 18.78 -9.18 5.82
C GLY A 94 18.61 -9.40 7.32
N GLY A 95 17.45 -9.87 7.78
CA GLY A 95 17.21 -10.27 9.18
C GLY A 95 17.34 -9.15 10.21
N GLN A 96 17.57 -7.91 9.79
CA GLN A 96 17.85 -6.76 10.65
C GLN A 96 16.59 -6.02 11.11
N VAL A 97 15.39 -6.52 10.77
CA VAL A 97 14.11 -5.93 11.15
C VAL A 97 13.75 -6.34 12.59
N HIS A 98 14.00 -5.46 13.55
CA HIS A 98 13.79 -5.68 14.99
C HIS A 98 12.35 -5.38 15.44
N TYR A 99 11.35 -5.92 14.74
CA TYR A 99 9.94 -5.76 15.11
C TYR A 99 9.28 -7.10 15.44
N GLY A 100 8.22 -7.06 16.25
CA GLY A 100 7.38 -8.23 16.51
C GLY A 100 6.75 -8.78 15.22
N ASP A 101 6.48 -10.08 15.18
CA ASP A 101 6.04 -10.79 13.97
C ASP A 101 4.77 -10.19 13.36
N TRP A 102 3.85 -9.74 14.20
CA TRP A 102 2.66 -9.02 13.76
C TRP A 102 2.96 -7.75 12.95
N LEU A 103 3.90 -6.92 13.43
CA LEU A 103 4.25 -5.67 12.75
C LEU A 103 5.03 -5.95 11.46
N LYS A 104 5.85 -7.01 11.43
CA LYS A 104 6.51 -7.49 10.21
C LYS A 104 5.48 -7.89 9.15
N VAL A 105 4.48 -8.69 9.52
CA VAL A 105 3.39 -9.08 8.59
C VAL A 105 2.67 -7.85 8.05
N ARG A 106 2.42 -6.83 8.88
CA ARG A 106 1.81 -5.55 8.45
C ARG A 106 2.69 -4.77 7.47
N MET A 107 4.00 -4.72 7.70
CA MET A 107 4.95 -4.04 6.80
C MET A 107 5.05 -4.76 5.45
N TYR A 108 5.20 -6.08 5.46
CA TYR A 108 5.34 -6.88 4.23
C TYR A 108 4.05 -6.94 3.41
N SER A 109 2.89 -7.05 4.05
CA SER A 109 1.61 -7.06 3.35
C SER A 109 1.34 -5.75 2.61
N ARG A 110 1.67 -4.60 3.22
CA ARG A 110 1.57 -3.27 2.58
C ARG A 110 2.54 -3.12 1.41
N ALA A 111 3.77 -3.62 1.55
CA ALA A 111 4.74 -3.63 0.45
C ALA A 111 4.26 -4.50 -0.73
N MET A 112 3.70 -5.69 -0.46
CA MET A 112 3.09 -6.54 -1.49
C MET A 112 1.90 -5.87 -2.18
N ALA A 113 1.03 -5.20 -1.42
CA ALA A 113 -0.13 -4.48 -1.95
C ALA A 113 0.27 -3.40 -2.96
N ILE A 114 1.35 -2.66 -2.69
CA ILE A 114 1.84 -1.59 -3.56
C ILE A 114 2.52 -2.13 -4.79
N THR A 115 3.29 -3.22 -4.66
CA THR A 115 3.79 -3.98 -5.81
C THR A 115 2.62 -4.38 -6.72
N GLY A 116 1.51 -4.85 -6.12
CA GLY A 116 0.25 -5.08 -6.83
C GLY A 116 -0.32 -3.83 -7.50
N GLY A 117 -0.31 -2.69 -6.82
CA GLY A 117 -0.73 -1.40 -7.37
C GLY A 117 0.09 -0.95 -8.59
N PHE A 118 1.42 -1.16 -8.56
CA PHE A 118 2.28 -0.90 -9.72
C PHE A 118 2.03 -1.87 -10.88
N LEU A 119 1.68 -3.13 -10.60
CA LEU A 119 1.26 -4.09 -11.63
C LEU A 119 -0.08 -3.70 -12.29
N VAL A 120 -1.03 -3.20 -11.49
CA VAL A 120 -2.28 -2.64 -12.02
C VAL A 120 -2.00 -1.44 -12.93
N LEU A 121 -1.13 -0.52 -12.51
CA LEU A 121 -0.72 0.61 -13.35
C LEU A 121 -0.01 0.14 -14.63
N ALA A 122 0.87 -0.84 -14.53
CA ALA A 122 1.58 -1.45 -15.66
C ALA A 122 0.66 -2.11 -16.69
N SER A 123 -0.49 -2.65 -16.25
CA SER A 123 -1.49 -3.22 -17.16
C SER A 123 -2.14 -2.20 -18.09
N GLY A 124 -1.88 -0.91 -17.87
CA GLY A 124 -2.48 0.22 -18.57
C GLY A 124 -3.85 0.61 -18.01
N ALA A 125 -4.16 0.23 -16.77
CA ALA A 125 -5.31 0.76 -16.03
C ALA A 125 -5.00 2.21 -15.60
N GLY A 126 -5.87 3.16 -15.96
CA GLY A 126 -5.71 4.60 -15.65
C GLY A 126 -5.04 5.47 -16.73
N GLU A 127 -4.71 4.92 -17.91
CA GLU A 127 -4.28 5.73 -19.06
C GLU A 127 -5.49 6.25 -19.85
N VAL A 128 -5.62 7.58 -19.98
CA VAL A 128 -6.75 8.23 -20.68
C VAL A 128 -6.71 8.04 -22.20
N TYR A 129 -5.52 7.95 -22.79
CA TYR A 129 -5.32 7.70 -24.22
C TYR A 129 -4.65 6.33 -24.42
N ARG A 130 -5.49 5.30 -24.53
CA ARG A 130 -5.03 3.91 -24.57
C ARG A 130 -4.59 3.53 -25.99
N GLN A 131 -3.28 3.55 -26.24
CA GLN A 131 -2.72 3.11 -27.53
C GLN A 131 -2.51 1.59 -27.63
N LYS A 132 -2.38 0.87 -26.49
CA LYS A 132 -2.19 -0.59 -26.44
C LYS A 132 -3.25 -1.30 -25.59
N PRO A 133 -3.70 -2.50 -26.01
CA PRO A 133 -4.68 -3.29 -25.28
C PRO A 133 -4.20 -3.66 -23.87
N ARG A 134 -5.15 -3.97 -23.00
CA ARG A 134 -4.94 -4.31 -21.59
C ARG A 134 -4.30 -5.68 -21.44
N THR A 135 -3.26 -5.80 -20.61
CA THR A 135 -2.74 -7.10 -20.20
C THR A 135 -3.56 -7.61 -19.01
N ARG A 136 -4.50 -8.53 -19.28
CA ARG A 136 -5.38 -9.10 -18.24
C ARG A 136 -4.61 -9.84 -17.14
N SER A 137 -3.49 -10.48 -17.49
CA SER A 137 -2.65 -11.21 -16.54
C SER A 137 -2.05 -10.29 -15.47
N LEU A 138 -1.41 -9.18 -15.86
CA LEU A 138 -0.80 -8.24 -14.90
C LEU A 138 -1.82 -7.65 -13.93
N GLN A 139 -3.01 -7.29 -14.43
CA GLN A 139 -4.04 -6.73 -13.57
C GLN A 139 -4.61 -7.79 -12.61
N ALA A 140 -4.80 -9.03 -13.07
CA ALA A 140 -5.22 -10.13 -12.21
C ALA A 140 -4.18 -10.41 -11.12
N THR A 141 -2.89 -10.43 -11.46
CA THR A 141 -1.81 -10.57 -10.46
C THR A 141 -1.81 -9.42 -9.44
N GLY A 142 -2.01 -8.18 -9.89
CA GLY A 142 -2.12 -7.03 -9.00
C GLY A 142 -3.34 -7.08 -8.07
N GLN A 143 -4.48 -7.58 -8.55
CA GLN A 143 -5.68 -7.81 -7.75
C GLN A 143 -5.45 -8.90 -6.70
N VAL A 144 -4.76 -9.98 -7.04
CA VAL A 144 -4.41 -11.05 -6.09
C VAL A 144 -3.53 -10.50 -4.96
N PHE A 145 -2.53 -9.67 -5.26
CA PHE A 145 -1.70 -9.05 -4.21
C PHE A 145 -2.50 -8.12 -3.28
N LEU A 146 -3.48 -7.38 -3.80
CA LEU A 146 -4.42 -6.61 -2.97
C LEU A 146 -5.30 -7.53 -2.11
N GLY A 147 -5.76 -8.65 -2.67
CA GLY A 147 -6.53 -9.66 -1.93
C GLY A 147 -5.73 -10.27 -0.76
N ILE A 148 -4.47 -10.68 -1.02
CA ILE A 148 -3.55 -11.19 0.00
C ILE A 148 -3.33 -10.15 1.10
N TYR A 149 -3.13 -8.88 0.73
CA TYR A 149 -3.00 -7.79 1.70
C TYR A 149 -4.22 -7.69 2.63
N LEU A 150 -5.44 -7.73 2.07
CA LEU A 150 -6.66 -7.66 2.87
C LEU A 150 -6.78 -8.85 3.82
N ILE A 151 -6.40 -10.07 3.38
CA ILE A 151 -6.33 -11.24 4.27
C ILE A 151 -5.36 -10.98 5.41
N CYS A 152 -4.14 -10.53 5.12
CA CYS A 152 -3.13 -10.24 6.15
C CYS A 152 -3.56 -9.16 7.14
N VAL A 153 -4.41 -8.22 6.74
CA VAL A 153 -5.00 -7.20 7.64
C VAL A 153 -6.05 -7.83 8.56
N VAL A 154 -6.81 -8.81 8.07
CA VAL A 154 -7.89 -9.48 8.81
C VAL A 154 -7.38 -10.59 9.72
N SER A 155 -6.34 -11.33 9.32
CA SER A 155 -5.86 -12.49 10.08
C SER A 155 -5.54 -12.20 11.54
N PRO A 156 -4.88 -11.08 11.90
CA PRO A 156 -4.68 -10.73 13.31
C PRO A 156 -5.98 -10.42 14.04
N ALA A 157 -6.94 -9.77 13.37
CA ALA A 157 -8.25 -9.46 13.97
C ALA A 157 -9.06 -10.73 14.29
N LEU A 158 -8.86 -11.82 13.56
CA LEU A 158 -9.58 -13.10 13.74
C LEU A 158 -8.85 -14.11 14.63
N THR A 159 -7.51 -14.13 14.63
CA THR A 159 -6.72 -15.24 15.21
C THR A 159 -6.06 -14.92 16.55
N GLU A 160 -5.90 -13.64 16.93
CA GLU A 160 -5.21 -13.31 18.19
C GLU A 160 -6.11 -13.59 19.40
N THR A 161 -5.87 -14.68 20.13
CA THR A 161 -6.55 -15.05 21.38
C THR A 161 -6.28 -14.11 22.56
N ASP A 162 -5.34 -13.16 22.41
CA ASP A 162 -4.88 -12.30 23.48
C ASP A 162 -5.56 -10.91 23.42
N PRO A 163 -6.51 -10.58 24.32
CA PRO A 163 -7.34 -9.39 24.23
C PRO A 163 -6.53 -8.08 24.34
N ARG A 164 -5.38 -8.08 25.03
CA ARG A 164 -4.57 -6.86 25.23
C ARG A 164 -3.93 -6.31 23.96
N ARG A 165 -3.60 -7.15 22.96
CA ARG A 165 -3.05 -6.68 21.67
C ARG A 165 -4.13 -6.33 20.66
N ARG A 166 -5.25 -7.06 20.72
CA ARG A 166 -6.48 -6.80 19.95
C ARG A 166 -7.10 -5.42 20.30
N VAL A 167 -7.08 -5.06 21.59
CA VAL A 167 -7.66 -3.82 22.15
C VAL A 167 -6.79 -2.58 21.88
N LEU A 168 -5.47 -2.68 22.01
CA LEU A 168 -4.62 -1.49 22.09
C LEU A 168 -4.46 -0.73 20.76
N SER A 169 -4.61 -1.39 19.59
CA SER A 169 -4.42 -0.73 18.28
C SER A 169 -5.70 -0.25 17.59
N TYR A 170 -6.88 -0.70 18.03
CA TYR A 170 -8.16 -0.39 17.36
C TYR A 170 -9.24 0.20 18.28
N LEU A 171 -9.23 -0.06 19.60
CA LEU A 171 -10.40 0.21 20.44
C LEU A 171 -10.44 1.60 21.12
N ASP A 172 -9.32 2.26 21.39
CA ASP A 172 -9.39 3.49 22.20
C ASP A 172 -10.08 4.67 21.48
N HIS A 173 -10.24 4.63 20.15
CA HIS A 173 -10.71 5.78 19.37
C HIS A 173 -11.73 5.47 18.26
N ILE A 174 -12.11 4.20 18.04
CA ILE A 174 -13.18 3.86 17.09
C ILE A 174 -14.52 3.82 17.84
N PRO A 175 -15.52 4.64 17.47
CA PRO A 175 -16.85 4.51 18.04
C PRO A 175 -17.43 3.13 17.70
N GLY A 176 -17.76 2.35 18.73
CA GLY A 176 -18.37 1.01 18.60
C GLY A 176 -17.48 -0.18 19.01
N GLY A 177 -16.25 0.06 19.50
CA GLY A 177 -15.48 -0.94 20.25
C GLY A 177 -15.20 -2.24 19.47
N GLU A 178 -15.37 -3.38 20.12
CA GLU A 178 -15.09 -4.71 19.56
C GLU A 178 -15.99 -5.06 18.36
N VAL A 179 -17.25 -4.60 18.37
CA VAL A 179 -18.23 -4.90 17.30
C VAL A 179 -17.79 -4.27 15.98
N THR A 180 -17.30 -3.03 16.01
CA THR A 180 -16.81 -2.35 14.81
C THR A 180 -15.58 -3.07 14.23
N VAL A 181 -14.70 -3.62 15.07
CA VAL A 181 -13.54 -4.39 14.61
C VAL A 181 -13.96 -5.72 13.97
N GLN A 182 -14.92 -6.42 14.56
CA GLN A 182 -15.47 -7.66 13.98
C GLN A 182 -16.15 -7.40 12.64
N LEU A 183 -16.98 -6.34 12.54
CA LEU A 183 -17.63 -5.95 11.30
C LEU A 183 -16.63 -5.56 10.23
N LEU A 184 -15.60 -4.79 10.59
CA LEU A 184 -14.51 -4.43 9.69
C LEU A 184 -13.76 -5.67 9.19
N GLY A 185 -13.51 -6.64 10.07
CA GLY A 185 -12.92 -7.94 9.73
C GLY A 185 -13.74 -8.72 8.71
N VAL A 186 -15.06 -8.81 8.91
CA VAL A 186 -15.97 -9.47 7.96
C VAL A 186 -15.98 -8.75 6.62
N VAL A 187 -16.09 -7.41 6.62
CA VAL A 187 -16.07 -6.62 5.39
C VAL A 187 -14.76 -6.84 4.63
N PHE A 188 -13.61 -6.79 5.28
CA PHE A 188 -12.32 -7.05 4.63
C PHE A 188 -12.17 -8.48 4.14
N GLY A 189 -12.69 -9.47 4.87
CA GLY A 189 -12.71 -10.86 4.41
C GLY A 189 -13.51 -11.04 3.12
N VAL A 190 -14.69 -10.43 3.04
CA VAL A 190 -15.52 -10.44 1.82
C VAL A 190 -14.83 -9.71 0.68
N LEU A 191 -14.23 -8.55 0.95
CA LEU A 191 -13.45 -7.81 -0.06
C LEU A 191 -12.26 -8.64 -0.55
N ALA A 192 -11.52 -9.31 0.34
CA ALA A 192 -10.41 -10.17 -0.04
C ALA A 192 -10.85 -11.29 -0.99
N LEU A 193 -11.95 -11.98 -0.67
CA LEU A 193 -12.52 -13.02 -1.53
C LEU A 193 -12.93 -12.48 -2.90
N SER A 194 -13.49 -11.27 -2.97
CA SER A 194 -13.84 -10.63 -4.24
C SER A 194 -12.61 -10.33 -5.12
N TYR A 195 -11.50 -9.90 -4.52
CA TYR A 195 -10.25 -9.68 -5.25
C TYR A 195 -9.58 -10.98 -5.71
N LEU A 196 -9.63 -12.04 -4.90
CA LEU A 196 -9.05 -13.34 -5.24
C LEU A 196 -9.87 -14.10 -6.29
N SER A 197 -11.20 -14.03 -6.21
CA SER A 197 -12.11 -14.64 -7.19
C SER A 197 -12.18 -13.85 -8.50
N GLY A 198 -11.83 -12.56 -8.47
CA GLY A 198 -12.04 -11.65 -9.60
C GLY A 198 -13.50 -11.26 -9.82
N CYS A 199 -14.42 -11.63 -8.93
CA CYS A 199 -15.83 -11.27 -8.99
C CYS A 199 -16.07 -9.88 -8.37
N TYR A 200 -16.85 -9.02 -9.03
CA TYR A 200 -17.25 -7.70 -8.53
C TYR A 200 -16.12 -6.77 -8.06
N VAL A 201 -14.91 -6.92 -8.63
CA VAL A 201 -13.71 -6.16 -8.21
C VAL A 201 -13.92 -4.65 -8.21
N ARG A 202 -14.74 -4.13 -9.14
CA ARG A 202 -15.06 -2.71 -9.22
C ARG A 202 -15.82 -2.22 -7.98
N VAL A 203 -16.86 -2.95 -7.57
CA VAL A 203 -17.68 -2.60 -6.40
C VAL A 203 -16.85 -2.76 -5.13
N ALA A 204 -16.06 -3.83 -5.04
CA ALA A 204 -15.11 -4.02 -3.95
C ALA A 204 -14.11 -2.87 -3.83
N SER A 205 -13.59 -2.39 -4.97
CA SER A 205 -12.66 -1.25 -5.01
C SER A 205 -13.34 0.07 -4.62
N GLN A 206 -14.62 0.27 -4.95
CA GLN A 206 -15.37 1.45 -4.51
C GLN A 206 -15.57 1.46 -3.00
N ILE A 207 -15.94 0.31 -2.41
CA ILE A 207 -16.07 0.17 -0.95
C ILE A 207 -14.70 0.40 -0.28
N LEU A 208 -13.65 -0.23 -0.80
CA LEU A 208 -12.30 -0.11 -0.28
C LEU A 208 -11.74 1.32 -0.39
N ALA A 209 -12.09 2.07 -1.44
CA ALA A 209 -11.70 3.48 -1.60
C ALA A 209 -12.31 4.37 -0.51
N VAL A 210 -13.48 4.04 0.02
CA VAL A 210 -14.08 4.78 1.13
C VAL A 210 -13.47 4.35 2.47
N LEU A 211 -13.19 3.06 2.64
CA LEU A 211 -12.67 2.52 3.90
C LEU A 211 -11.19 2.85 4.16
N LEU A 212 -10.33 2.84 3.12
CA LEU A 212 -8.90 3.05 3.29
C LEU A 212 -8.54 4.41 3.93
N PRO A 213 -9.11 5.56 3.49
CA PRO A 213 -8.84 6.84 4.13
C PRO A 213 -9.26 6.87 5.61
N LEU A 214 -10.40 6.25 5.94
CA LEU A 214 -10.86 6.15 7.33
C LEU A 214 -9.87 5.34 8.18
N ILE A 215 -9.37 4.23 7.64
CA ILE A 215 -8.35 3.41 8.32
C ILE A 215 -7.04 4.17 8.52
N VAL A 216 -6.57 4.87 7.49
CA VAL A 216 -5.34 5.66 7.61
C VAL A 216 -5.51 6.73 8.68
N LEU A 217 -6.66 7.39 8.74
CA LEU A 217 -6.92 8.46 9.71
C LEU A 217 -7.09 7.92 11.13
N PHE A 218 -7.89 6.87 11.34
CA PHE A 218 -8.20 6.35 12.67
C PHE A 218 -7.12 5.42 13.25
N ILE A 219 -6.42 4.66 12.41
CA ILE A 219 -5.45 3.64 12.87
C ILE A 219 -4.02 4.13 12.68
N ASP A 220 -3.64 4.56 11.47
CA ASP A 220 -2.25 4.98 11.21
C ASP A 220 -1.96 6.43 11.66
N GLY A 221 -2.98 7.29 11.74
CA GLY A 221 -2.84 8.69 12.16
C GLY A 221 -2.52 8.90 13.64
N ASN A 222 -2.67 7.85 14.47
CA ASN A 222 -2.35 7.92 15.90
C ASN A 222 -0.86 7.70 16.16
N MET A 223 -0.05 8.70 15.83
CA MET A 223 1.41 8.65 15.98
C MET A 223 1.83 8.48 17.45
N ALA A 224 1.06 9.03 18.39
CA ALA A 224 1.34 8.92 19.83
C ALA A 224 1.29 7.47 20.31
N TYR A 225 0.27 6.71 19.90
CA TYR A 225 0.15 5.30 20.23
C TYR A 225 1.31 4.46 19.66
N TRP A 226 1.60 4.63 18.36
CA TRP A 226 2.66 3.86 17.70
C TRP A 226 4.04 4.12 18.28
N HIS A 227 4.30 5.37 18.68
CA HIS A 227 5.58 5.77 19.23
C HIS A 227 5.74 5.38 20.71
N HIS A 228 4.72 5.63 21.54
CA HIS A 228 4.80 5.37 22.98
C HIS A 228 4.55 3.90 23.36
N SER A 229 3.53 3.25 22.77
CA SER A 229 3.11 1.91 23.18
C SER A 229 3.83 0.80 22.42
N CYS A 230 4.10 1.00 21.12
CA CYS A 230 4.73 0.00 20.27
C CYS A 230 6.22 0.25 19.99
N ARG A 231 6.77 1.38 20.47
CA ARG A 231 8.17 1.82 20.23
C ARG A 231 8.57 1.78 18.76
N VAL A 232 7.64 2.13 17.87
CA VAL A 232 7.91 2.20 16.43
C VAL A 232 8.54 3.56 16.11
N GLU A 233 9.57 3.53 15.27
CA GLU A 233 10.25 4.72 14.76
C GLU A 233 9.28 5.59 13.95
N PHE A 234 9.40 6.90 14.10
CA PHE A 234 8.44 7.86 13.51
C PHE A 234 8.42 7.73 11.99
N TRP A 235 9.59 7.65 11.36
CA TRP A 235 9.69 7.57 9.91
C TRP A 235 9.23 6.23 9.35
N ASN A 236 9.23 5.16 10.15
CA ASN A 236 8.64 3.89 9.74
C ASN A 236 7.11 4.02 9.66
N GLN A 237 6.48 4.74 10.60
CA GLN A 237 5.04 5.03 10.51
C GLN A 237 4.71 5.94 9.32
N MET A 238 5.50 6.97 9.05
CA MET A 238 5.30 7.83 7.87
C MET A 238 5.47 7.06 6.54
N LYS A 239 6.39 6.10 6.49
CA LYS A 239 6.54 5.16 5.37
C LYS A 239 5.28 4.31 5.20
N LEU A 240 4.79 3.72 6.29
CA LEU A 240 3.58 2.90 6.33
C LEU A 240 2.31 3.67 5.91
N ILE A 241 2.17 4.93 6.33
CA ILE A 241 1.08 5.82 5.89
C ILE A 241 1.18 6.07 4.38
N GLY A 242 2.37 6.42 3.89
CA GLY A 242 2.60 6.62 2.46
C GLY A 242 2.28 5.37 1.64
N GLN A 243 2.59 4.21 2.18
CA GLN A 243 2.25 2.92 1.59
C GLN A 243 0.74 2.75 1.40
N ASN A 244 -0.07 3.05 2.43
CA ASN A 244 -1.52 3.02 2.31
C ASN A 244 -2.07 4.05 1.31
N VAL A 245 -1.47 5.25 1.24
CA VAL A 245 -1.84 6.26 0.23
C VAL A 245 -1.55 5.71 -1.18
N GLY A 246 -0.44 5.00 -1.38
CA GLY A 246 -0.13 4.30 -2.63
C GLY A 246 -1.17 3.23 -2.98
N ILE A 247 -1.56 2.40 -2.01
CA ILE A 247 -2.61 1.38 -2.16
C ILE A 247 -3.95 2.04 -2.53
N PHE A 248 -4.32 3.14 -1.85
CA PHE A 248 -5.50 3.91 -2.17
C PHE A 248 -5.49 4.42 -3.62
N GLY A 249 -4.34 4.89 -4.12
CA GLY A 249 -4.17 5.23 -5.53
C GLY A 249 -4.47 4.08 -6.48
N ALA A 250 -4.01 2.87 -6.17
CA ALA A 250 -4.31 1.67 -6.96
C ALA A 250 -5.80 1.27 -6.93
N VAL A 251 -6.41 1.36 -5.75
CA VAL A 251 -7.83 1.05 -5.54
C VAL A 251 -8.71 2.06 -6.28
N LEU A 252 -8.35 3.35 -6.30
CA LEU A 252 -9.05 4.37 -7.09
C LEU A 252 -9.02 4.07 -8.59
N ILE A 253 -7.88 3.60 -9.11
CA ILE A 253 -7.79 3.17 -10.51
C ILE A 253 -8.75 2.01 -10.77
N LEU A 254 -8.76 0.98 -9.92
CA LEU A 254 -9.65 -0.18 -10.07
C LEU A 254 -11.14 0.16 -9.88
N ALA A 255 -11.47 1.11 -9.02
CA ALA A 255 -12.85 1.57 -8.79
C ALA A 255 -13.42 2.35 -10.00
N THR A 256 -12.53 3.00 -10.75
CA THR A 256 -12.87 3.86 -11.89
C THR A 256 -12.65 3.21 -13.26
N ASP A 257 -12.04 2.02 -13.29
CA ASP A 257 -11.82 1.20 -14.49
C ASP A 257 -13.19 0.76 -15.06
N SER A 258 -13.58 1.33 -16.20
CA SER A 258 -14.85 1.10 -16.92
C SER A 258 -14.60 0.59 -18.33
#